data_AF-A0A382FYJ7-F1
#
_entry.id   AF-A0A382FYJ7-F1
#
_cell.length_a   1.000
_cell.length_b   1.000
_cell.length_c   1.000
_cell.angle_alpha   90.00
_cell.angle_beta   90.00
_cell.angle_gamma   90.00
#
_symmetry.space_group_name_H-M   'P 1'
#
loop_
_entity.id
_entity.type
_entity.pdbx_description
1 polymer ?
#
loop_
_entity_poly.entity_id
_entity_poly.type
_entity_poly.pdbx_seq_one_letter_code
_entity_poly.pdbx_strand_id
1 'polypeptide(L)'
;MWHDARTGVDGGVLGALELSLTNETTDGEITLDYSEMTPVVEVYTATWCLNCVTTEQALDEAIGDSDVMRIHYHRHRSEPEDPFGNNATEHRWESTYGDASIAAAGLSRLAPTTVFDGERMHIGTSSSSSSLTNDYSTSLIADQSSFIGSAQLSVSTYDSETRLMLFSWNITMLPVETIGLTPWLLFVEDSASFPEGSNGVGDYLHVLHDAVELNALEGTASALVPVAWDGDDVSVILLIDWTDRGPRACCALPGPGFAAVLLCFLVALLPSRRER
;
A
#
# COMPACT_ATOMS: atom_id res chain seq x y z
N MET A 1 -13.54 -3.05 -13.74
CA MET A 1 -12.39 -2.34 -14.33
C MET A 1 -11.94 -1.29 -13.34
N TRP A 2 -10.79 -1.51 -12.73
CA TRP A 2 -10.14 -0.62 -11.75
C TRP A 2 -9.18 0.34 -12.44
N HIS A 3 -8.74 1.36 -11.70
CA HIS A 3 -7.55 2.14 -12.03
C HIS A 3 -6.31 1.42 -11.51
N ASP A 4 -5.17 1.61 -12.18
CA ASP A 4 -3.87 1.25 -11.62
C ASP A 4 -3.62 2.10 -10.37
N ALA A 5 -3.28 1.45 -9.25
CA ALA A 5 -3.03 2.14 -7.99
C ALA A 5 -1.69 2.88 -7.97
N ARG A 6 -0.73 2.57 -8.86
CA ARG A 6 0.60 3.20 -8.90
C ARG A 6 0.92 3.73 -10.28
N THR A 7 1.01 5.05 -10.43
CA THR A 7 1.23 5.65 -11.75
C THR A 7 2.67 5.45 -12.21
N GLY A 8 2.85 4.79 -13.36
CA GLY A 8 4.12 4.77 -14.10
C GLY A 8 5.15 3.77 -13.57
N VAL A 9 4.78 2.92 -12.61
CA VAL A 9 5.59 1.83 -12.08
C VAL A 9 4.69 0.63 -11.80
N ASP A 10 5.16 -0.58 -12.11
CA ASP A 10 4.50 -1.79 -11.62
C ASP A 10 4.85 -1.94 -10.14
N GLY A 11 3.85 -2.18 -9.29
CA GLY A 11 4.07 -2.30 -7.86
C GLY A 11 2.78 -2.57 -7.10
N GLY A 12 2.92 -2.99 -5.86
CA GLY A 12 1.80 -3.40 -5.03
C GLY A 12 2.24 -3.71 -3.60
N VAL A 13 1.42 -4.50 -2.91
CA VAL A 13 1.69 -5.05 -1.59
C VAL A 13 2.11 -6.51 -1.75
N LEU A 14 3.25 -6.84 -1.18
CA LEU A 14 3.83 -8.19 -1.13
C LEU A 14 3.19 -9.03 -0.03
N GLY A 15 2.77 -8.40 1.06
CA GLY A 15 2.15 -9.08 2.20
C GLY A 15 2.03 -8.17 3.42
N ALA A 16 1.25 -8.64 4.39
CA ALA A 16 1.02 -7.99 5.67
C ALA A 16 1.09 -9.04 6.79
N LEU A 17 1.74 -8.68 7.90
CA LEU A 17 1.79 -9.50 9.11
C LEU A 17 1.21 -8.70 10.26
N GLU A 18 0.28 -9.28 11.01
CA GLU A 18 -0.36 -8.61 12.13
C GLU A 18 0.05 -9.23 13.47
N LEU A 19 0.35 -8.37 14.44
CA LEU A 19 0.49 -8.73 15.85
C LEU A 19 -0.35 -7.80 16.71
N SER A 20 -1.27 -8.36 17.48
CA SER A 20 -2.01 -7.59 18.47
C SER A 20 -1.07 -7.07 19.56
N LEU A 21 -1.16 -5.77 19.85
CA LEU A 21 -0.42 -5.12 20.91
C LEU A 21 -1.32 -4.97 22.13
N THR A 22 -0.84 -5.45 23.26
CA THR A 22 -1.44 -5.20 24.58
C THR A 22 -0.40 -4.53 25.43
N ASN A 23 -0.83 -3.89 26.52
CA ASN A 23 0.07 -3.29 27.51
C ASN A 23 1.03 -4.30 28.17
N GLU A 24 0.79 -5.60 28.01
CA GLU A 24 1.62 -6.70 28.51
C GLU A 24 2.40 -7.43 27.39
N THR A 25 2.23 -7.05 26.12
CA THR A 25 2.85 -7.74 25.00
C THR A 25 4.38 -7.61 25.09
N THR A 26 4.99 -8.73 25.46
CA THR A 26 6.43 -8.93 25.54
C THR A 26 6.73 -10.23 24.81
N ASP A 27 7.79 -10.24 23.99
CA ASP A 27 8.26 -11.40 23.22
C ASP A 27 7.25 -11.99 22.22
N GLY A 28 6.41 -11.16 21.60
CA GLY A 28 5.52 -11.57 20.51
C GLY A 28 6.27 -11.74 19.18
N GLU A 29 5.92 -12.74 18.38
CA GLU A 29 6.54 -13.03 17.08
C GLU A 29 5.52 -13.61 16.11
N ILE A 30 5.57 -13.17 14.85
CA ILE A 30 4.81 -13.72 13.73
C ILE A 30 5.73 -13.88 12.52
N THR A 31 5.45 -14.89 11.70
CA THR A 31 6.14 -15.14 10.44
C THR A 31 5.10 -15.40 9.36
N LEU A 32 5.34 -14.88 8.15
CA LEU A 32 4.51 -15.07 6.97
C LEU A 32 5.38 -15.66 5.87
N ASP A 33 4.96 -16.79 5.31
CA ASP A 33 5.43 -17.24 4.00
C ASP A 33 4.57 -16.56 2.92
N TYR A 34 5.20 -16.02 1.86
CA TYR A 34 4.44 -15.30 0.83
C TYR A 34 3.46 -16.19 0.06
N SER A 35 3.58 -17.52 0.16
CA SER A 35 2.57 -18.44 -0.37
C SER A 35 1.27 -18.49 0.45
N GLU A 36 1.27 -17.95 1.66
CA GLU A 36 0.16 -17.94 2.61
C GLU A 36 -0.42 -16.53 2.82
N MET A 37 -0.02 -15.56 2.00
CA MET A 37 -0.48 -14.17 2.14
C MET A 37 -1.98 -14.03 1.89
N THR A 38 -2.65 -13.30 2.78
CA THR A 38 -4.03 -12.87 2.60
C THR A 38 -4.09 -11.57 1.79
N PRO A 39 -5.18 -11.33 1.04
CA PRO A 39 -5.35 -10.05 0.35
C PRO A 39 -5.32 -8.88 1.33
N VAL A 40 -4.73 -7.77 0.90
CA VAL A 40 -4.68 -6.52 1.64
C VAL A 40 -5.57 -5.49 0.97
N VAL A 41 -6.49 -4.91 1.74
CA VAL A 41 -7.39 -3.86 1.27
C VAL A 41 -7.16 -2.59 2.09
N GLU A 42 -6.66 -1.56 1.41
CA GLU A 42 -6.43 -0.25 1.98
C GLU A 42 -7.57 0.69 1.54
N VAL A 43 -8.27 1.28 2.51
CA VAL A 43 -9.44 2.13 2.27
C VAL A 43 -9.15 3.55 2.75
N TYR A 44 -9.25 4.55 1.88
CA TYR A 44 -9.22 5.96 2.26
C TYR A 44 -10.64 6.46 2.49
N THR A 45 -10.96 6.79 3.74
CA THR A 45 -12.31 7.07 4.22
C THR A 45 -12.36 8.36 5.03
N ALA A 46 -13.57 8.73 5.49
CA ALA A 46 -13.73 9.77 6.49
C ALA A 46 -15.02 9.63 7.31
N THR A 47 -15.02 10.10 8.55
CA THR A 47 -16.18 10.07 9.48
C THR A 47 -17.39 10.88 9.00
N TRP A 48 -17.18 11.80 8.05
CA TRP A 48 -18.24 12.61 7.45
C TRP A 48 -18.70 12.10 6.08
N CYS A 49 -18.02 11.10 5.53
CA CYS A 49 -18.22 10.65 4.16
C CYS A 49 -19.37 9.62 4.06
N LEU A 50 -20.56 10.09 3.67
CA LEU A 50 -21.73 9.21 3.46
C LEU A 50 -21.51 8.17 2.36
N ASN A 51 -20.77 8.53 1.30
CA ASN A 51 -20.44 7.61 0.23
C ASN A 51 -19.50 6.49 0.70
N CYS A 52 -18.67 6.74 1.72
CA CYS A 52 -17.74 5.77 2.27
C CYS A 52 -18.49 4.61 2.94
N VAL A 53 -19.63 4.90 3.59
CA VAL A 53 -20.53 3.86 4.13
C VAL A 53 -21.02 2.92 3.02
N THR A 54 -21.37 3.47 1.86
CA THR A 54 -21.81 2.66 0.70
C THR A 54 -20.69 1.79 0.15
N THR A 55 -19.47 2.34 0.05
CA THR A 55 -18.32 1.56 -0.43
C THR A 55 -17.88 0.51 0.57
N GLU A 56 -17.93 0.78 1.87
CA GLU A 56 -17.57 -0.19 2.91
C GLU A 56 -18.59 -1.34 2.95
N GLN A 57 -19.90 -1.06 2.86
CA GLN A 57 -20.92 -2.13 2.76
C GLN A 57 -20.70 -3.03 1.54
N ALA A 58 -20.40 -2.44 0.37
CA ALA A 58 -20.10 -3.21 -0.83
C ALA A 58 -18.82 -4.05 -0.69
N LEU A 59 -17.84 -3.54 0.07
CA LEU A 59 -16.60 -4.27 0.39
C LEU A 59 -16.87 -5.43 1.34
N ASP A 60 -17.63 -5.22 2.41
CA ASP A 60 -18.03 -6.26 3.36
C ASP A 60 -18.79 -7.39 2.66
N GLU A 61 -19.74 -7.04 1.78
CA GLU A 61 -20.46 -8.01 0.95
C GLU A 61 -19.54 -8.80 0.01
N ALA A 62 -18.51 -8.14 -0.54
CA ALA A 62 -17.58 -8.77 -1.48
C ALA A 62 -16.58 -9.70 -0.78
N ILE A 63 -16.15 -9.38 0.44
CA ILE A 63 -15.27 -10.18 1.28
C ILE A 63 -16.02 -11.43 1.78
N GLY A 64 -17.25 -11.26 2.27
CA GLY A 64 -18.04 -12.34 2.85
C GLY A 64 -17.31 -12.98 4.03
N ASP A 65 -17.07 -14.30 3.95
CA ASP A 65 -16.37 -15.08 4.98
C ASP A 65 -14.85 -15.24 4.69
N SER A 66 -14.32 -14.51 3.70
CA SER A 66 -12.91 -14.61 3.31
C SER A 66 -12.01 -13.85 4.28
N ASP A 67 -10.81 -14.37 4.53
CA ASP A 67 -9.81 -13.68 5.34
C ASP A 67 -9.09 -12.60 4.51
N VAL A 68 -9.16 -11.35 4.95
CA VAL A 68 -8.64 -10.17 4.25
C VAL A 68 -8.11 -9.19 5.29
N MET A 69 -6.88 -8.74 5.10
CA MET A 69 -6.30 -7.66 5.89
C MET A 69 -6.91 -6.34 5.46
N ARG A 70 -7.49 -5.58 6.40
CA ARG A 70 -8.11 -4.28 6.13
C ARG A 70 -7.40 -3.17 6.88
N ILE A 71 -7.17 -2.05 6.21
CA ILE A 71 -6.52 -0.88 6.78
C ILE A 71 -7.27 0.36 6.32
N HIS A 72 -7.88 1.10 7.25
CA HIS A 72 -8.66 2.29 6.95
C HIS A 72 -7.85 3.56 7.26
N TYR A 73 -7.48 4.28 6.20
CA TYR A 73 -6.86 5.58 6.23
C TYR A 73 -7.93 6.64 6.38
N HIS A 74 -7.95 7.28 7.54
CA HIS A 74 -8.79 8.43 7.77
C HIS A 74 -8.12 9.73 7.31
N ARG A 75 -8.92 10.59 6.69
CA ARG A 75 -8.45 11.90 6.23
C ARG A 75 -8.02 12.77 7.42
N HIS A 76 -6.98 13.59 7.24
CA HIS A 76 -6.45 14.44 8.29
C HIS A 76 -5.97 15.82 7.82
N ARG A 77 -5.22 15.90 6.71
CA ARG A 77 -4.63 17.19 6.30
C ARG A 77 -5.70 18.12 5.75
N SER A 78 -5.76 19.29 6.36
CA SER A 78 -6.68 20.39 6.01
C SER A 78 -8.16 20.06 6.23
N GLU A 79 -8.48 19.15 7.17
CA GLU A 79 -9.86 18.89 7.62
C GLU A 79 -9.91 18.65 9.14
N PRO A 80 -10.64 19.47 9.90
CA PRO A 80 -10.79 19.28 11.35
C PRO A 80 -11.86 18.26 11.77
N GLU A 81 -12.71 17.76 10.86
CA GLU A 81 -13.89 16.96 11.21
C GLU A 81 -13.62 15.47 11.45
N ASP A 82 -12.53 14.93 10.90
CA ASP A 82 -12.15 13.52 11.10
C ASP A 82 -11.01 13.42 12.14
N PRO A 83 -11.24 12.77 13.29
CA PRO A 83 -10.28 12.76 14.38
C PRO A 83 -9.21 11.65 14.26
N PHE A 84 -9.37 10.70 13.34
CA PHE A 84 -8.62 9.44 13.38
C PHE A 84 -7.32 9.47 12.56
N GLY A 85 -7.27 10.26 11.49
CA GLY A 85 -6.08 10.33 10.65
C GLY A 85 -4.94 11.12 11.28
N ASN A 86 -3.73 10.97 10.73
CA ASN A 86 -2.56 11.75 11.13
C ASN A 86 -1.66 12.11 9.92
N ASN A 87 -0.59 12.89 10.15
CA ASN A 87 0.30 13.32 9.05
C ASN A 87 1.10 12.19 8.39
N ALA A 88 1.42 11.13 9.14
CA ALA A 88 2.20 9.99 8.68
C ALA A 88 1.33 9.00 7.87
N THR A 89 0.10 8.74 8.31
CA THR A 89 -0.87 7.93 7.54
C THR A 89 -1.22 8.61 6.22
N GLU A 90 -1.44 9.93 6.25
CA GLU A 90 -1.61 10.75 5.05
C GLU A 90 -0.38 10.72 4.15
N HIS A 91 0.83 10.78 4.74
CA HIS A 91 2.06 10.73 3.98
C HIS A 91 2.20 9.41 3.24
N ARG A 92 1.98 8.28 3.94
CA ARG A 92 2.02 6.96 3.33
C ARG A 92 1.05 6.89 2.15
N TRP A 93 -0.22 7.22 2.37
CA TRP A 93 -1.24 7.17 1.32
C TRP A 93 -0.85 8.01 0.10
N GLU A 94 -0.49 9.28 0.30
CA GLU A 94 -0.11 10.17 -0.80
C GLU A 94 1.15 9.70 -1.53
N SER A 95 2.14 9.20 -0.79
CA SER A 95 3.41 8.74 -1.38
C SER A 95 3.24 7.50 -2.25
N THR A 96 2.27 6.64 -1.92
CA THR A 96 2.04 5.37 -2.61
C THR A 96 0.98 5.50 -3.71
N TYR A 97 -0.13 6.18 -3.41
CA TYR A 97 -1.34 6.19 -4.24
C TYR A 97 -1.72 7.58 -4.77
N GLY A 98 -1.06 8.65 -4.29
CA GLY A 98 -1.45 10.02 -4.59
C GLY A 98 -1.41 10.36 -6.07
N ASP A 99 -0.36 9.96 -6.78
CA ASP A 99 -0.21 10.24 -8.22
C ASP A 99 -1.30 9.53 -9.05
N ALA A 100 -1.63 8.28 -8.70
CA ALA A 100 -2.72 7.53 -9.33
C ALA A 100 -4.09 8.14 -9.04
N SER A 101 -4.34 8.56 -7.80
CA SER A 101 -5.58 9.26 -7.43
C SER A 101 -5.73 10.58 -8.20
N ILE A 102 -4.64 11.35 -8.36
CA ILE A 102 -4.64 12.57 -9.19
C ILE A 102 -4.92 12.24 -10.65
N ALA A 103 -4.27 11.22 -11.21
CA ALA A 103 -4.45 10.84 -12.60
C ALA A 103 -5.88 10.37 -12.89
N ALA A 104 -6.50 9.65 -11.95
CA ALA A 104 -7.84 9.11 -12.08
C ALA A 104 -8.95 10.14 -11.81
N ALA A 105 -8.78 11.00 -10.81
CA ALA A 105 -9.86 11.85 -10.29
C ALA A 105 -9.43 13.27 -9.85
N GLY A 106 -8.17 13.65 -10.05
CA GLY A 106 -7.69 15.03 -9.96
C GLY A 106 -7.24 15.52 -8.58
N LEU A 107 -7.30 14.67 -7.54
CA LEU A 107 -6.81 14.97 -6.20
C LEU A 107 -6.03 13.78 -5.65
N SER A 108 -4.99 14.01 -4.81
CA SER A 108 -4.16 12.95 -4.24
C SER A 108 -4.87 12.10 -3.19
N ARG A 109 -5.92 12.68 -2.59
CA ARG A 109 -6.62 12.15 -1.43
C ARG A 109 -8.11 12.32 -1.63
N LEU A 110 -8.78 11.22 -1.93
CA LEU A 110 -10.21 11.20 -2.23
C LEU A 110 -10.89 10.11 -1.43
N ALA A 111 -11.81 10.51 -0.57
CA ALA A 111 -12.69 9.59 0.13
C ALA A 111 -14.03 9.47 -0.63
N PRO A 112 -14.55 8.25 -0.88
CA PRO A 112 -13.89 6.96 -0.67
C PRO A 112 -12.92 6.59 -1.80
N THR A 113 -11.82 5.94 -1.45
CA THR A 113 -10.97 5.19 -2.40
C THR A 113 -10.59 3.85 -1.77
N THR A 114 -10.72 2.77 -2.53
CA THR A 114 -10.36 1.41 -2.07
C THR A 114 -9.28 0.85 -2.98
N VAL A 115 -8.20 0.34 -2.40
CA VAL A 115 -7.07 -0.26 -3.12
C VAL A 115 -6.88 -1.70 -2.69
N PHE A 116 -6.89 -2.63 -3.65
CA PHE A 116 -6.64 -4.05 -3.42
C PHE A 116 -5.19 -4.39 -3.77
N ASP A 117 -4.49 -5.02 -2.84
CA ASP A 117 -3.08 -5.46 -2.91
C ASP A 117 -2.12 -4.38 -3.40
N GLY A 118 -2.44 -3.11 -3.16
CA GLY A 118 -1.66 -1.96 -3.63
C GLY A 118 -1.58 -1.78 -5.15
N GLU A 119 -2.38 -2.52 -5.92
CA GLU A 119 -2.35 -2.57 -7.40
C GLU A 119 -3.65 -2.05 -8.04
N ARG A 120 -4.81 -2.29 -7.41
CA ARG A 120 -6.12 -2.12 -8.05
C ARG A 120 -6.96 -1.11 -7.28
N MET A 121 -7.08 0.09 -7.84
CA MET A 121 -7.74 1.23 -7.22
C MET A 121 -9.17 1.44 -7.74
N HIS A 122 -10.10 1.64 -6.82
CA HIS A 122 -11.48 2.04 -7.09
C HIS A 122 -11.77 3.35 -6.37
N ILE A 123 -12.32 4.33 -7.08
CA ILE A 123 -12.59 5.67 -6.54
C ILE A 123 -14.09 5.94 -6.56
N GLY A 124 -14.62 6.41 -5.44
CA GLY A 124 -16.03 6.75 -5.30
C GLY A 124 -16.94 5.54 -5.24
N THR A 125 -18.22 5.75 -5.61
CA THR A 125 -19.28 4.74 -5.53
C THR A 125 -19.72 4.21 -6.90
N SER A 126 -19.08 4.68 -7.98
CA SER A 126 -19.42 4.26 -9.34
C SER A 126 -18.89 2.87 -9.62
N SER A 127 -19.77 1.95 -10.03
CA SER A 127 -19.35 0.65 -10.55
C SER A 127 -18.98 0.74 -12.03
N SER A 128 -17.98 -0.04 -12.38
CA SER A 128 -17.53 -0.32 -13.75
C SER A 128 -18.13 -1.61 -14.31
N SER A 129 -18.75 -2.44 -13.46
CA SER A 129 -19.55 -3.61 -13.83
C SER A 129 -21.00 -3.50 -13.32
N SER A 130 -21.67 -4.64 -13.08
CA SER A 130 -23.07 -4.69 -12.63
C SER A 130 -23.30 -4.11 -11.24
N SER A 131 -22.28 -4.13 -10.36
CA SER A 131 -22.33 -3.53 -9.02
C SER A 131 -20.92 -3.27 -8.49
N LEU A 132 -20.82 -2.41 -7.48
CA LEU A 132 -19.54 -2.15 -6.80
C LEU A 132 -19.04 -3.41 -6.07
N THR A 133 -19.94 -4.16 -5.43
CA THR A 133 -19.64 -5.48 -4.85
C THR A 133 -18.98 -6.40 -5.86
N ASN A 134 -19.48 -6.47 -7.10
CA ASN A 134 -18.90 -7.33 -8.14
C ASN A 134 -17.50 -6.83 -8.57
N ASP A 135 -17.28 -5.52 -8.60
CA ASP A 135 -15.97 -4.94 -8.89
C ASP A 135 -14.93 -5.30 -7.81
N TYR A 136 -15.35 -5.26 -6.54
CA TYR A 136 -14.52 -5.65 -5.41
C TYR A 136 -14.26 -7.16 -5.36
N SER A 137 -15.29 -7.99 -5.53
CA SER A 137 -15.10 -9.45 -5.63
C SER A 137 -14.14 -9.82 -6.75
N THR A 138 -14.24 -9.15 -7.91
CA THR A 138 -13.29 -9.36 -9.02
C THR A 138 -11.86 -8.96 -8.64
N SER A 139 -11.70 -7.90 -7.85
CA SER A 139 -10.38 -7.40 -7.44
C SER A 139 -9.74 -8.24 -6.34
N LEU A 140 -10.55 -8.90 -5.49
CA LEU A 140 -10.10 -9.83 -4.46
C LEU A 140 -9.57 -11.15 -5.04
N ILE A 141 -10.18 -11.65 -6.11
CA ILE A 141 -9.77 -12.92 -6.74
C ILE A 141 -8.80 -12.73 -7.91
N ALA A 142 -8.46 -11.49 -8.25
CA ALA A 142 -7.49 -11.21 -9.28
C ALA A 142 -6.11 -11.75 -8.85
N ASP A 143 -5.37 -12.34 -9.79
CA ASP A 143 -4.05 -12.90 -9.50
C ASP A 143 -3.15 -11.83 -8.86
N GLN A 144 -2.67 -12.15 -7.65
CA GLN A 144 -1.63 -11.37 -7.00
C GLN A 144 -0.28 -11.71 -7.61
N SER A 145 0.61 -10.72 -7.60
CA SER A 145 2.01 -10.93 -7.95
C SER A 145 2.61 -12.00 -7.02
N SER A 146 3.15 -13.08 -7.59
CA SER A 146 3.68 -14.22 -6.82
C SER A 146 5.16 -14.04 -6.51
N PHE A 147 5.50 -14.17 -5.23
CA PHE A 147 6.87 -14.02 -4.74
C PHE A 147 7.25 -15.22 -3.88
N ILE A 148 8.56 -15.48 -3.81
CA ILE A 148 9.12 -16.54 -2.96
C ILE A 148 9.95 -15.89 -1.88
N GLY A 149 9.65 -16.21 -0.63
CA GLY A 149 10.32 -15.64 0.53
C GLY A 149 9.42 -15.67 1.75
N SER A 150 9.88 -14.99 2.79
CA SER A 150 9.15 -14.86 4.04
C SER A 150 9.47 -13.54 4.71
N ALA A 151 8.56 -13.11 5.57
CA ALA A 151 8.77 -12.00 6.46
C ALA A 151 8.51 -12.43 7.90
N GLN A 152 9.21 -11.79 8.83
CA GLN A 152 9.06 -12.00 10.26
C GLN A 152 8.98 -10.63 10.94
N LEU A 153 8.07 -10.53 11.90
CA LEU A 153 7.93 -9.39 12.81
C LEU A 153 7.95 -9.90 14.24
N SER A 154 8.71 -9.25 15.12
CA SER A 154 8.68 -9.54 16.55
C SER A 154 8.71 -8.26 17.38
N VAL A 155 8.15 -8.32 18.58
CA VAL A 155 8.10 -7.27 19.59
C VAL A 155 8.66 -7.80 20.90
N SER A 156 9.42 -6.98 21.64
CA SER A 156 10.06 -7.46 22.89
C SER A 156 9.81 -6.54 24.08
N THR A 157 10.36 -5.33 24.08
CA THR A 157 10.34 -4.41 25.22
C THR A 157 9.29 -3.32 25.02
N TYR A 158 8.46 -3.07 26.03
CA TYR A 158 7.55 -1.92 26.10
C TYR A 158 7.90 -1.03 27.31
N ASP A 159 8.13 0.25 27.05
CA ASP A 159 8.31 1.27 28.07
C ASP A 159 6.98 2.02 28.24
N SER A 160 6.30 1.81 29.37
CA SER A 160 4.99 2.40 29.62
C SER A 160 5.02 3.91 29.94
N GLU A 161 6.17 4.48 30.31
CA GLU A 161 6.32 5.91 30.56
C GLU A 161 6.42 6.68 29.24
N THR A 162 7.13 6.12 28.26
CA THR A 162 7.35 6.73 26.95
C THR A 162 6.45 6.18 25.84
N ARG A 163 5.76 5.06 26.10
CA ARG A 163 4.99 4.25 25.13
C ARG A 163 5.83 3.74 23.95
N LEU A 164 7.14 3.57 24.15
CA LEU A 164 8.02 3.06 23.12
C LEU A 164 8.06 1.53 23.19
N MET A 165 7.86 0.89 22.05
CA MET A 165 8.03 -0.56 21.89
C MET A 165 9.20 -0.87 20.95
N LEU A 166 9.99 -1.89 21.26
CA LEU A 166 11.08 -2.36 20.40
C LEU A 166 10.57 -3.42 19.43
N PHE A 167 10.63 -3.07 18.15
CA PHE A 167 10.28 -3.94 17.02
C PHE A 167 11.56 -4.51 16.39
N SER A 168 11.47 -5.73 15.89
CA SER A 168 12.48 -6.37 15.06
C SER A 168 11.80 -7.02 13.86
N TRP A 169 12.41 -6.90 12.69
CA TRP A 169 11.88 -7.49 11.47
C TRP A 169 12.98 -8.13 10.63
N ASN A 170 12.60 -9.11 9.84
CA ASN A 170 13.46 -9.75 8.85
C ASN A 170 12.61 -10.12 7.62
N ILE A 171 13.01 -9.64 6.45
CA ILE A 171 12.27 -9.78 5.19
C ILE A 171 13.22 -10.41 4.17
N THR A 172 12.81 -11.55 3.63
CA THR A 172 13.56 -12.31 2.63
C THR A 172 12.74 -12.45 1.36
N MET A 173 13.38 -12.30 0.21
CA MET A 173 12.71 -12.46 -1.09
C MET A 173 13.69 -12.98 -2.14
N LEU A 174 13.21 -13.76 -3.11
CA LEU A 174 13.98 -14.22 -4.27
C LEU A 174 13.16 -14.03 -5.56
N PRO A 175 13.76 -13.53 -6.67
CA PRO A 175 15.05 -12.85 -6.79
C PRO A 175 14.97 -11.33 -6.54
N VAL A 176 16.02 -10.74 -5.95
CA VAL A 176 16.03 -9.38 -5.39
C VAL A 176 16.40 -8.29 -6.41
N GLU A 177 16.90 -8.63 -7.60
CA GLU A 177 17.66 -7.64 -8.40
C GLU A 177 16.81 -6.58 -9.11
N THR A 178 15.55 -6.88 -9.45
CA THR A 178 14.66 -5.98 -10.20
C THR A 178 13.57 -5.36 -9.35
N ILE A 179 13.35 -5.86 -8.13
CA ILE A 179 12.24 -5.43 -7.28
C ILE A 179 12.78 -4.64 -6.09
N GLY A 180 12.20 -3.47 -5.82
CA GLY A 180 12.39 -2.73 -4.60
C GLY A 180 11.33 -3.08 -3.58
N LEU A 181 11.73 -3.29 -2.33
CA LEU A 181 10.82 -3.48 -1.21
C LEU A 181 10.88 -2.27 -0.27
N THR A 182 9.71 -1.84 0.20
CA THR A 182 9.57 -0.76 1.18
C THR A 182 8.68 -1.25 2.33
N PRO A 183 9.28 -1.64 3.47
CA PRO A 183 8.52 -2.08 4.63
C PRO A 183 7.99 -0.91 5.46
N TRP A 184 6.82 -1.11 6.07
CA TRP A 184 6.14 -0.17 6.95
C TRP A 184 5.64 -0.88 8.21
N LEU A 185 5.76 -0.22 9.36
CA LEU A 185 4.95 -0.55 10.53
C LEU A 185 3.71 0.32 10.53
N LEU A 186 2.54 -0.30 10.54
CA LEU A 186 1.24 0.35 10.59
C LEU A 186 0.58 0.00 11.92
N PHE A 187 0.03 0.99 12.62
CA PHE A 187 -0.67 0.76 13.88
C PHE A 187 -2.17 0.92 13.66
N VAL A 188 -2.90 -0.19 13.74
CA VAL A 188 -4.32 -0.26 13.40
C VAL A 188 -5.11 -0.61 14.65
N GLU A 189 -6.15 0.16 14.94
CA GLU A 189 -7.13 -0.16 15.98
C GLU A 189 -8.29 -0.94 15.35
N ASP A 190 -8.72 -2.02 16.01
CA ASP A 190 -9.79 -2.87 15.50
C ASP A 190 -11.12 -2.13 15.42
N SER A 191 -11.46 -1.34 16.45
CA SER A 191 -12.70 -0.57 16.50
C SER A 191 -12.54 0.74 17.29
N ALA A 192 -13.00 1.85 16.71
CA ALA A 192 -13.04 3.16 17.36
C ALA A 192 -14.45 3.75 17.36
N SER A 193 -15.02 3.99 18.55
CA SER A 193 -16.36 4.56 18.72
C SER A 193 -16.35 6.08 18.61
N PHE A 194 -16.97 6.59 17.56
CA PHE A 194 -17.19 8.01 17.31
C PHE A 194 -18.63 8.27 16.81
N PRO A 195 -19.64 8.23 17.71
CA PRO A 195 -21.04 8.50 17.40
C PRO A 195 -21.31 9.89 16.79
N GLU A 196 -20.40 10.84 16.99
CA GLU A 196 -20.49 12.21 16.47
C GLU A 196 -20.17 12.31 14.97
N GLY A 197 -19.66 11.26 14.34
CA GLY A 197 -19.39 11.22 12.91
C GLY A 197 -20.65 11.45 12.07
N SER A 198 -20.61 12.41 11.14
CA SER A 198 -21.82 12.82 10.40
C SER A 198 -22.31 11.81 9.36
N ASN A 199 -21.54 10.74 9.10
CA ASN A 199 -21.99 9.63 8.26
C ASN A 199 -22.88 8.62 9.01
N GLY A 200 -22.95 8.69 10.35
CA GLY A 200 -23.82 7.86 11.19
C GLY A 200 -23.36 6.43 11.45
N VAL A 201 -22.09 6.09 11.17
CA VAL A 201 -21.54 4.73 11.40
C VAL A 201 -21.45 4.39 12.89
N GLY A 202 -21.03 5.35 13.72
CA GLY A 202 -20.82 5.12 15.15
C GLY A 202 -19.47 4.48 15.40
N ASP A 203 -19.32 3.20 15.10
CA ASP A 203 -18.09 2.43 15.38
C ASP A 203 -17.31 2.19 14.08
N TYR A 204 -16.11 2.75 13.99
CA TYR A 204 -15.25 2.69 12.81
C TYR A 204 -14.23 1.58 12.98
N LEU A 205 -14.16 0.66 12.03
CA LEU A 205 -13.28 -0.51 12.12
C LEU A 205 -11.95 -0.27 11.41
N HIS A 206 -10.92 -1.01 11.83
CA HIS A 206 -9.60 -1.07 11.16
C HIS A 206 -8.91 0.29 11.01
N VAL A 207 -9.03 1.16 12.01
CA VAL A 207 -8.59 2.55 11.96
C VAL A 207 -7.07 2.63 12.06
N LEU A 208 -6.42 3.14 11.01
CA LEU A 208 -4.98 3.36 11.01
C LEU A 208 -4.60 4.64 11.78
N HIS A 209 -3.91 4.47 12.89
CA HIS A 209 -3.46 5.56 13.77
C HIS A 209 -2.10 6.14 13.41
N ASP A 210 -1.17 5.30 12.95
CA ASP A 210 0.18 5.76 12.60
C ASP A 210 0.86 4.85 11.58
N ALA A 211 1.83 5.40 10.85
CA ALA A 211 2.60 4.70 9.83
C ALA A 211 4.08 5.08 9.88
N VAL A 212 4.95 4.08 10.02
CA VAL A 212 6.39 4.26 10.16
C VAL A 212 7.12 3.51 9.05
N GLU A 213 7.78 4.24 8.15
CA GLU A 213 8.61 3.66 7.10
C GLU A 213 9.88 3.05 7.70
N LEU A 214 10.23 1.84 7.26
CA LEU A 214 11.42 1.11 7.68
C LEU A 214 12.50 1.20 6.60
N ASN A 215 13.70 1.64 7.01
CA ASN A 215 14.79 1.93 6.08
C ASN A 215 15.57 0.70 5.58
N ALA A 216 15.21 -0.50 6.03
CA ALA A 216 15.94 -1.74 5.75
C ALA A 216 15.00 -2.95 5.74
N LEU A 217 15.42 -4.03 5.09
CA LEU A 217 14.67 -5.31 5.05
C LEU A 217 14.88 -6.15 6.30
N GLU A 218 15.88 -5.83 7.11
CA GLU A 218 16.10 -6.42 8.42
C GLU A 218 16.58 -5.35 9.38
N GLY A 219 16.20 -5.48 10.64
CA GLY A 219 16.66 -4.55 11.67
C GLY A 219 15.80 -4.53 12.91
N THR A 220 16.15 -3.60 13.80
CA THR A 220 15.42 -3.32 15.03
C THR A 220 15.21 -1.82 15.15
N ALA A 221 14.03 -1.38 15.59
CA ALA A 221 13.74 0.02 15.86
C ALA A 221 12.74 0.17 17.00
N SER A 222 12.89 1.23 17.79
CA SER A 222 11.87 1.65 18.74
C SER A 222 10.87 2.56 18.04
N ALA A 223 9.59 2.27 18.17
CA ALA A 223 8.51 3.13 17.68
C ALA A 223 7.52 3.44 18.81
N LEU A 224 6.88 4.61 18.71
CA LEU A 224 5.84 5.02 19.63
C LEU A 224 4.56 4.26 19.29
N VAL A 225 4.04 3.50 20.26
CA VAL A 225 2.73 2.86 20.10
C VAL A 225 1.66 3.94 20.32
N PRO A 226 0.78 4.21 19.35
CA PRO A 226 -0.30 5.17 19.51
C PRO A 226 -1.25 4.72 20.63
N VAL A 227 -1.93 5.69 21.24
CA VAL A 227 -3.01 5.36 22.17
C VAL A 227 -4.22 5.02 21.30
N ALA A 228 -4.85 3.89 21.58
CA ALA A 228 -6.14 3.53 21.00
C ALA A 228 -7.15 4.67 21.23
N TRP A 229 -8.10 4.86 20.32
CA TRP A 229 -9.17 5.82 20.48
C TRP A 229 -10.05 5.45 21.68
N ASP A 230 -10.42 4.18 21.75
CA ASP A 230 -11.01 3.55 22.92
C ASP A 230 -10.44 2.12 23.10
N GLY A 231 -10.98 1.34 24.03
CA GLY A 231 -10.51 -0.04 24.19
C GLY A 231 -9.02 -0.23 24.50
N ASP A 232 -8.53 -1.42 24.17
CA ASP A 232 -7.10 -1.86 24.19
C ASP A 232 -6.95 -2.89 23.07
N ASP A 233 -7.15 -2.44 21.83
CA ASP A 233 -7.34 -3.23 20.61
C ASP A 233 -6.51 -2.68 19.43
N VAL A 234 -5.29 -2.21 19.72
CA VAL A 234 -4.33 -1.81 18.69
C VAL A 234 -3.47 -3.01 18.28
N SER A 235 -3.36 -3.27 16.99
CA SER A 235 -2.40 -4.17 16.37
C SER A 235 -1.29 -3.40 15.64
N VAL A 236 -0.12 -4.02 15.53
CA VAL A 236 0.92 -3.60 14.58
C VAL A 236 0.87 -4.49 13.36
N ILE A 237 0.94 -3.88 12.18
CA ILE A 237 1.05 -4.57 10.90
C ILE A 237 2.41 -4.25 10.28
N LEU A 238 3.20 -5.27 9.93
CA LEU A 238 4.33 -5.14 9.01
C LEU A 238 3.80 -5.28 7.58
N LEU A 239 3.58 -4.16 6.91
CA LEU A 239 3.16 -4.11 5.52
C LEU A 239 4.40 -3.97 4.63
N ILE A 240 4.49 -4.74 3.55
CA ILE A 240 5.63 -4.71 2.65
C ILE A 240 5.16 -4.31 1.26
N ASP A 241 5.52 -3.11 0.82
CA ASP A 241 5.31 -2.70 -0.56
C ASP A 241 6.40 -3.26 -1.46
N TRP A 242 6.06 -3.57 -2.71
CA TRP A 242 7.00 -3.88 -3.77
C TRP A 242 6.83 -2.93 -4.96
N THR A 243 7.93 -2.68 -5.66
CA THR A 243 7.96 -1.89 -6.90
C THR A 243 8.93 -2.52 -7.89
N ASP A 244 8.53 -2.71 -9.14
CA ASP A 244 9.45 -3.05 -10.22
C ASP A 244 10.32 -1.83 -10.54
N ARG A 245 11.63 -1.99 -10.35
CA ARG A 245 12.64 -0.97 -10.68
C ARG A 245 13.04 -1.04 -12.16
N GLY A 246 12.52 -2.03 -12.89
CA GLY A 246 12.91 -2.35 -14.24
C GLY A 246 14.37 -2.80 -14.35
N PRO A 247 14.84 -3.18 -15.55
CA PRO A 247 16.26 -3.38 -15.78
C PRO A 247 16.99 -2.04 -15.55
N ARG A 248 18.01 -2.04 -14.67
CA ARG A 248 18.91 -0.88 -14.50
C ARG A 248 19.34 -0.37 -15.88
N ALA A 249 19.08 0.90 -16.17
CA ALA A 249 19.41 1.57 -17.43
C ALA A 249 20.93 1.75 -17.67
N CYS A 250 21.78 0.78 -17.29
CA CYS A 250 23.22 0.83 -17.51
C CYS A 250 23.65 0.23 -18.85
N CYS A 251 22.74 -0.41 -19.59
CA CYS A 251 23.07 -1.06 -20.87
C CYS A 251 21.95 -0.89 -21.91
N ALA A 252 21.42 0.33 -22.08
CA ALA A 252 20.72 0.68 -23.31
C ALA A 252 21.72 0.61 -24.47
N LEU A 253 22.00 -0.60 -24.97
CA LEU A 253 22.66 -0.80 -26.24
C LEU A 253 21.82 -0.04 -27.28
N PRO A 254 22.39 0.96 -27.97
CA PRO A 254 21.65 1.63 -29.03
C PRO A 254 21.20 0.55 -30.00
N GLY A 255 19.89 0.45 -30.21
CA GLY A 255 19.32 -0.55 -31.10
C GLY A 255 20.04 -0.55 -32.46
N PRO A 256 20.11 -1.70 -33.15
CA PRO A 256 20.94 -1.88 -34.35
C PRO A 256 20.64 -0.91 -35.50
N GLY A 257 19.57 -0.09 -35.39
CA GLY A 257 19.24 0.97 -36.34
C GLY A 257 20.21 2.16 -36.36
N PHE A 258 20.91 2.48 -35.26
CA PHE A 258 21.81 3.66 -35.24
C PHE A 258 23.16 3.41 -35.92
N ALA A 259 23.64 2.17 -35.95
CA ALA A 259 24.87 1.81 -36.66
C ALA A 259 24.71 1.86 -38.19
N ALA A 260 23.49 1.67 -38.71
CA ALA A 260 23.21 1.69 -40.14
C ALA A 260 23.23 3.10 -40.75
N VAL A 261 22.85 4.13 -39.98
CA VAL A 261 22.82 5.52 -40.49
C VAL A 261 24.22 6.11 -40.62
N LEU A 262 25.18 5.69 -39.78
CA LEU A 262 26.55 6.20 -39.84
C LEU A 262 27.33 5.69 -41.07
N LEU A 263 27.01 4.50 -41.60
CA LEU A 263 27.67 3.97 -42.81
C LEU A 263 27.18 4.63 -44.10
N CYS A 264 25.95 5.17 -44.14
CA CYS A 264 25.40 5.79 -45.35
C CYS A 264 26.03 7.16 -45.68
N PHE A 265 26.62 7.85 -44.71
CA PHE A 265 27.30 9.14 -44.95
C PHE A 265 28.75 8.99 -45.45
N LEU A 266 29.37 7.81 -45.30
CA LEU A 266 30.74 7.59 -45.77
C LEU A 266 30.84 7.21 -47.26
N VAL A 267 29.76 6.69 -47.87
CA VAL A 267 29.76 6.32 -49.30
C VAL A 267 29.50 7.51 -50.22
N ALA A 268 28.89 8.60 -49.72
CA ALA A 268 28.59 9.80 -50.50
C ALA A 268 29.80 10.75 -50.71
N LEU A 269 30.96 10.45 -50.12
CA LEU A 269 32.18 11.29 -50.24
C LEU A 269 33.23 10.73 -51.22
N LEU A 270 32.93 9.66 -51.96
CA LEU A 270 33.84 9.15 -52.98
C LEU A 270 33.76 10.02 -54.26
N PRO A 271 34.86 10.63 -54.71
CA PRO A 271 34.85 11.50 -55.89
C PRO A 271 34.59 10.70 -57.16
N SER A 272 33.59 11.14 -57.92
CA SER A 272 33.25 10.66 -59.27
C SER A 272 34.44 10.82 -60.21
N ARG A 273 35.03 9.70 -60.64
CA ARG A 273 36.06 9.68 -61.69
C ARG A 273 35.36 9.56 -63.04
N ARG A 274 35.24 10.68 -63.74
CA ARG A 274 34.68 10.79 -65.09
C ARG A 274 35.77 10.40 -66.10
N GLU A 275 35.61 9.25 -66.77
CA GLU A 275 36.47 8.86 -67.90
C GLU A 275 36.04 9.59 -69.18
N ARG A 276 37.03 9.86 -70.05
CA ARG A 276 36.92 10.55 -71.34
C ARG A 276 37.24 9.57 -72.45
#